data_AF-A0A2E7ZGB5-F1
#
_entry.id   AF-A0A2E7ZGB5-F1
#
_cell.length_a   1.000
_cell.length_b   1.000
_cell.length_c   1.000
_cell.angle_alpha   90.00
_cell.angle_beta   90.00
_cell.angle_gamma   90.00
#
_symmetry.space_group_name_H-M   'P 1'
#
loop_
_entity.id
_entity.type
_entity.pdbx_description
1 polymer ?
#
loop_
_entity_poly.entity_id
_entity_poly.type
_entity_poly.pdbx_seq_one_letter_code
_entity_poly.pdbx_strand_id
1 'polypeptide(L)'
;MNENFNFLASEIKEKDVYCDNGETISDAINDGYNSLTIHGDCSGAIGVYKLAPSAYGISYNDMPNKPISYLIIKGYNDDKSDTITTPSGGFDFFVDDSYLQISGITLNLGEDFYFGSSFLRSKNCEINGKLKLSRSSSGDIEDTIINGEVNVRESSSLPLSDSTINGEIEIEHNSSIKIWNSTINGELDIVDNSHASLDESTINGTVNNRTVKVKNNSSLSAWKSDITGFTGAGDVIWVYNNSSVEFNGDPSDTNGQTNIIAPTGEHAIRLELNSSGQISTTNITSVDKTAVYMQHNSSLQVWSNVTIDRTNDTSSGDIRVSAPGELSLNDSTITVGNVDCEDIISKVDLEQSLSASLGSKCNGYQNLIPNYREIYSGTCESSGFNNLISAHECSQAGSQLANTIDEDGFVPKGCIVSGGKLFININDNSVTQVGTNAQSAWCKE
;
A
#
# COMPACT_ATOMS: atom_id res chain seq x y z
N MET A 1 -15.50 -44.51 28.84
CA MET A 1 -15.61 -43.05 28.63
C MET A 1 -14.51 -42.42 29.45
N ASN A 2 -13.52 -41.82 28.79
CA ASN A 2 -12.35 -41.24 29.45
C ASN A 2 -12.76 -39.86 29.96
N GLU A 3 -12.68 -39.61 31.27
CA GLU A 3 -13.04 -38.32 31.91
C GLU A 3 -12.23 -37.14 31.37
N ASN A 4 -11.15 -37.41 30.62
CA ASN A 4 -10.29 -36.43 29.95
C ASN A 4 -10.93 -35.70 28.75
N PHE A 5 -12.17 -36.02 28.35
CA PHE A 5 -12.85 -35.35 27.22
C PHE A 5 -13.85 -34.26 27.61
N ASN A 6 -14.17 -34.11 28.91
CA ASN A 6 -15.09 -33.05 29.38
C ASN A 6 -14.45 -31.64 29.38
N PHE A 7 -13.19 -31.52 28.96
CA PHE A 7 -12.43 -30.27 28.92
C PHE A 7 -12.45 -29.55 27.57
N LEU A 8 -13.05 -30.17 26.54
CA LEU A 8 -13.44 -29.49 25.30
C LEU A 8 -14.68 -28.62 25.55
N ALA A 9 -14.65 -27.83 26.63
CA ALA A 9 -15.80 -27.25 27.28
C ALA A 9 -16.66 -26.44 26.30
N SER A 10 -17.76 -27.05 25.86
CA SER A 10 -18.83 -26.39 25.14
C SER A 10 -19.64 -25.45 26.04
N GLU A 11 -19.49 -25.58 27.37
CA GLU A 11 -20.16 -24.76 28.37
C GLU A 11 -19.16 -23.81 29.03
N ILE A 12 -19.58 -22.54 29.18
CA ILE A 12 -18.81 -21.53 29.90
C ILE A 12 -18.88 -21.83 31.41
N LYS A 13 -17.73 -21.85 32.06
CA LYS A 13 -17.55 -22.04 33.50
C LYS A 13 -16.73 -20.87 34.04
N GLU A 14 -17.39 -20.08 34.87
CA GLU A 14 -16.86 -18.83 35.41
C GLU A 14 -16.13 -19.03 36.74
N LYS A 15 -15.04 -18.29 36.95
CA LYS A 15 -14.33 -18.21 38.23
C LYS A 15 -13.68 -16.85 38.40
N ASP A 16 -13.79 -16.29 39.60
CA ASP A 16 -12.94 -15.19 40.04
C ASP A 16 -11.61 -15.78 40.53
N VAL A 17 -10.50 -15.22 40.06
CA VAL A 17 -9.13 -15.65 40.39
C VAL A 17 -8.45 -14.54 41.16
N TYR A 18 -8.22 -14.76 42.45
CA TYR A 18 -7.59 -13.78 43.34
C TYR A 18 -6.08 -13.99 43.40
N CYS A 19 -5.36 -13.42 42.45
CA CYS A 19 -3.92 -13.66 42.27
C CYS A 19 -3.08 -13.17 43.46
N ASP A 20 -3.46 -12.07 44.09
CA ASP A 20 -2.82 -11.55 45.31
C ASP A 20 -2.95 -12.49 46.52
N ASN A 21 -3.92 -13.42 46.48
CA ASN A 21 -4.14 -14.44 47.51
C ASN A 21 -3.47 -15.78 47.17
N GLY A 22 -2.64 -15.82 46.11
CA GLY A 22 -1.90 -17.01 45.67
C GLY A 22 -2.69 -17.95 44.77
N GLU A 23 -3.88 -17.56 44.29
CA GLU A 23 -4.55 -18.31 43.22
C GLU A 23 -3.85 -18.07 41.89
N THR A 24 -3.91 -19.05 40.98
CA THR A 24 -3.30 -18.93 39.65
C THR A 24 -4.31 -19.17 38.54
N ILE A 25 -4.11 -18.48 37.41
CA ILE A 25 -4.89 -18.69 36.18
C ILE A 25 -4.74 -20.14 35.71
N SER A 26 -3.53 -20.70 35.78
CA SER A 26 -3.26 -22.08 35.37
C SER A 26 -4.05 -23.10 36.19
N ASP A 27 -4.14 -22.93 37.51
CA ASP A 27 -4.94 -23.81 38.37
C ASP A 27 -6.44 -23.71 38.05
N ALA A 28 -6.96 -22.49 37.86
CA ALA A 28 -8.34 -22.29 37.43
C ALA A 28 -8.64 -22.98 36.10
N ILE A 29 -7.74 -22.82 35.11
CA ILE A 29 -7.88 -23.54 33.84
C ILE A 29 -7.85 -25.04 34.09
N ASN A 30 -6.90 -25.56 34.87
CA ASN A 30 -6.73 -26.99 35.16
C ASN A 30 -7.90 -27.65 35.91
N ASP A 31 -8.67 -26.85 36.65
CA ASP A 31 -9.92 -27.24 37.32
C ASP A 31 -11.14 -27.22 36.38
N GLY A 32 -10.99 -26.69 35.16
CA GLY A 32 -12.00 -26.71 34.10
C GLY A 32 -12.77 -25.42 33.91
N TYR A 33 -12.27 -24.30 34.44
CA TYR A 33 -12.82 -22.97 34.19
C TYR A 33 -12.25 -22.37 32.91
N ASN A 34 -13.09 -21.67 32.14
CA ASN A 34 -12.74 -21.10 30.83
C ASN A 34 -13.23 -19.66 30.65
N SER A 35 -13.80 -19.06 31.70
CA SER A 35 -14.13 -17.65 31.79
C SER A 35 -13.66 -17.14 33.15
N LEU A 36 -12.64 -16.30 33.15
CA LEU A 36 -11.93 -15.89 34.37
C LEU A 36 -12.08 -14.39 34.57
N THR A 37 -12.50 -13.98 35.76
CA THR A 37 -12.29 -12.60 36.25
C THR A 37 -11.03 -12.62 37.09
N ILE A 38 -10.01 -11.84 36.73
CA ILE A 38 -8.78 -11.76 37.53
C ILE A 38 -8.80 -10.55 38.46
N HIS A 39 -8.20 -10.71 39.63
CA HIS A 39 -7.99 -9.65 40.60
C HIS A 39 -6.50 -9.58 40.97
N GLY A 40 -5.91 -8.39 40.82
CA GLY A 40 -4.53 -8.10 41.19
C GLY A 40 -3.52 -8.56 40.14
N ASP A 41 -2.32 -8.94 40.61
CA ASP A 41 -1.18 -9.25 39.76
C ASP A 41 -1.00 -10.76 39.58
N CYS A 42 -1.50 -11.28 38.45
CA CYS A 42 -1.32 -12.67 38.08
C CYS A 42 0.05 -12.90 37.43
N SER A 43 0.66 -14.05 37.68
CA SER A 43 1.86 -14.46 36.98
C SER A 43 1.76 -15.88 36.43
N GLY A 44 2.30 -16.09 35.24
CA GLY A 44 2.41 -17.39 34.61
C GLY A 44 2.06 -17.36 33.12
N ALA A 45 2.72 -18.23 32.36
CA ALA A 45 2.40 -18.45 30.96
C ALA A 45 1.02 -19.10 30.80
N ILE A 46 0.35 -18.83 29.68
CA ILE A 46 -1.00 -19.34 29.39
C ILE A 46 -1.05 -19.96 27.99
N GLY A 47 -1.60 -21.16 27.90
CA GLY A 47 -1.81 -21.89 26.65
C GLY A 47 -3.30 -22.09 26.37
N VAL A 48 -3.75 -21.75 25.16
CA VAL A 48 -5.11 -22.01 24.69
C VAL A 48 -5.01 -22.83 23.39
N TYR A 49 -5.24 -24.14 23.48
CA TYR A 49 -4.96 -25.07 22.40
C TYR A 49 -5.87 -26.31 22.38
N LYS A 50 -6.22 -26.76 21.16
CA LYS A 50 -6.92 -28.03 20.90
C LYS A 50 -5.91 -29.17 20.73
N LEU A 51 -5.62 -29.89 21.82
CA LEU A 51 -5.09 -31.27 21.87
C LEU A 51 -4.22 -31.75 20.67
N ALA A 52 -2.93 -31.34 20.59
CA ALA A 52 -1.81 -32.18 20.12
C ALA A 52 -0.43 -31.50 20.23
N PRO A 53 0.10 -31.23 21.44
CA PRO A 53 1.47 -30.74 21.60
C PRO A 53 2.53 -31.70 21.00
N SER A 54 2.19 -32.98 20.84
CA SER A 54 3.05 -33.99 20.20
C SER A 54 3.37 -33.71 18.73
N ALA A 55 2.51 -32.99 18.00
CA ALA A 55 2.79 -32.59 16.61
C ALA A 55 3.98 -31.63 16.51
N TYR A 56 4.35 -30.99 17.62
CA TYR A 56 5.47 -30.07 17.73
C TYR A 56 6.66 -30.66 18.51
N GLY A 57 6.61 -31.95 18.84
CA GLY A 57 7.65 -32.61 19.65
C GLY A 57 7.66 -32.17 21.12
N ILE A 58 6.59 -31.55 21.61
CA ILE A 58 6.47 -31.04 22.98
C ILE A 58 5.64 -32.02 23.82
N SER A 59 6.07 -32.26 25.06
CA SER A 59 5.30 -33.09 26.01
C SER A 59 4.16 -32.27 26.61
N TYR A 60 3.05 -32.93 26.95
CA TYR A 60 1.99 -32.29 27.75
C TYR A 60 2.49 -31.75 29.10
N ASN A 61 3.56 -32.34 29.65
CA ASN A 61 4.18 -31.88 30.89
C ASN A 61 4.95 -30.57 30.73
N ASP A 62 5.24 -30.17 29.50
CA ASP A 62 5.95 -28.93 29.18
C ASP A 62 4.97 -27.78 28.89
N MET A 63 3.66 -28.05 28.94
CA MET A 63 2.60 -27.05 28.70
C MET A 63 2.22 -26.33 30.01
N PRO A 64 1.88 -25.03 29.96
CA PRO A 64 1.55 -24.24 31.16
C PRO A 64 0.26 -24.71 31.87
N ASN A 65 -0.72 -25.19 31.11
CA ASN A 65 -2.02 -25.67 31.60
C ASN A 65 -2.57 -26.79 30.72
N LYS A 66 -3.61 -27.47 31.20
CA LYS A 66 -4.38 -28.46 30.43
C LYS A 66 -4.99 -27.84 29.16
N PRO A 67 -5.15 -28.63 28.08
CA PRO A 67 -5.73 -28.14 26.83
C PRO A 67 -7.10 -27.49 27.03
N ILE A 68 -7.29 -26.32 26.44
CA ILE A 68 -8.51 -25.52 26.49
C ILE A 68 -8.66 -24.80 25.16
N SER A 69 -9.80 -24.96 24.49
CA SER A 69 -9.99 -24.44 23.12
C SER A 69 -10.60 -23.03 23.06
N TYR A 70 -11.08 -22.55 24.19
CA TYR A 70 -11.81 -21.30 24.34
C TYR A 70 -11.51 -20.75 25.73
N LEU A 71 -10.99 -19.53 25.81
CA LEU A 71 -10.70 -18.87 27.08
C LEU A 71 -11.15 -17.41 27.01
N ILE A 72 -11.88 -16.96 28.03
CA ILE A 72 -12.12 -15.54 28.32
C ILE A 72 -11.35 -15.18 29.58
N ILE A 73 -10.61 -14.08 29.55
CA ILE A 73 -10.03 -13.46 30.72
C ILE A 73 -10.45 -12.00 30.76
N LYS A 74 -10.99 -11.54 31.89
CA LYS A 74 -11.33 -10.14 32.09
C LYS A 74 -10.75 -9.61 33.40
N GLY A 75 -10.36 -8.34 33.41
CA GLY A 75 -10.04 -7.63 34.64
C GLY A 75 -11.31 -7.38 35.45
N TYR A 76 -11.16 -7.28 36.76
CA TYR A 76 -12.25 -6.91 37.64
C TYR A 76 -12.60 -5.42 37.52
N ASN A 77 -11.58 -4.54 37.45
CA ASN A 77 -11.77 -3.09 37.53
C ASN A 77 -11.96 -2.37 36.18
N ASP A 78 -11.84 -3.06 35.03
CA ASP A 78 -11.96 -2.50 33.67
C ASP A 78 -11.12 -1.22 33.41
N ASP A 79 -10.11 -0.98 34.25
CA ASP A 79 -9.21 0.17 34.22
C ASP A 79 -7.76 -0.25 33.92
N LYS A 80 -7.57 -1.50 33.48
CA LYS A 80 -6.29 -2.13 33.17
C LYS A 80 -5.36 -2.31 34.39
N SER A 81 -5.88 -2.13 35.62
CA SER A 81 -5.09 -2.30 36.86
C SER A 81 -4.78 -3.76 37.19
N ASP A 82 -5.64 -4.70 36.77
CA ASP A 82 -5.37 -6.12 36.91
C ASP A 82 -4.38 -6.56 35.84
N THR A 83 -3.32 -7.27 36.25
CA THR A 83 -2.19 -7.58 35.35
C THR A 83 -1.96 -9.07 35.21
N ILE A 84 -1.43 -9.47 34.04
CA ILE A 84 -0.82 -10.79 33.83
C ILE A 84 0.62 -10.56 33.40
N THR A 85 1.56 -11.06 34.21
CA THR A 85 3.00 -10.97 33.92
C THR A 85 3.58 -12.36 33.68
N THR A 86 4.14 -12.56 32.49
CA THR A 86 4.77 -13.83 32.12
C THR A 86 6.30 -13.77 32.33
N PRO A 87 6.91 -14.84 32.88
CA PRO A 87 8.35 -14.87 33.11
C PRO A 87 9.12 -15.08 31.80
N SER A 88 10.28 -14.43 31.64
CA SER A 88 11.16 -14.58 30.47
C SER A 88 11.67 -16.02 30.28
N GLY A 89 11.76 -16.50 29.03
CA GLY A 89 12.45 -17.74 28.68
C GLY A 89 11.60 -18.88 28.12
N GLY A 90 10.53 -18.59 27.37
CA GLY A 90 9.65 -19.59 26.76
C GLY A 90 8.54 -18.97 25.89
N PHE A 91 7.43 -19.68 25.67
CA PHE A 91 6.21 -19.05 25.14
C PHE A 91 5.39 -18.51 26.31
N ASP A 92 5.06 -17.22 26.26
CA ASP A 92 4.32 -16.52 27.31
C ASP A 92 2.82 -16.72 27.18
N PHE A 93 2.30 -16.40 26.00
CA PHE A 93 0.96 -16.72 25.59
C PHE A 93 0.99 -17.45 24.25
N PHE A 94 0.43 -18.66 24.25
CA PHE A 94 0.36 -19.49 23.05
C PHE A 94 -1.09 -19.89 22.79
N VAL A 95 -1.62 -19.43 21.66
CA VAL A 95 -2.99 -19.75 21.22
C VAL A 95 -2.90 -20.47 19.86
N ASP A 96 -3.35 -21.73 19.81
CA ASP A 96 -3.31 -22.54 18.57
C ASP A 96 -4.62 -23.30 18.35
N ASP A 97 -5.17 -23.21 17.13
CA ASP A 97 -6.50 -23.76 16.78
C ASP A 97 -7.58 -23.44 17.83
N SER A 98 -7.59 -22.22 18.36
CA SER A 98 -8.40 -21.85 19.53
C SER A 98 -8.92 -20.42 19.50
N TYR A 99 -9.74 -20.08 20.49
CA TYR A 99 -10.26 -18.73 20.71
C TYR A 99 -9.78 -18.18 22.05
N LEU A 100 -9.25 -16.96 22.05
CA LEU A 100 -8.93 -16.21 23.25
C LEU A 100 -9.63 -14.85 23.20
N GLN A 101 -10.32 -14.50 24.28
CA GLN A 101 -10.78 -13.15 24.54
C GLN A 101 -10.13 -12.61 25.81
N ILE A 102 -9.59 -11.40 25.71
CA ILE A 102 -9.04 -10.64 26.83
C ILE A 102 -9.69 -9.26 26.90
N SER A 103 -9.96 -8.78 28.11
CA SER A 103 -10.48 -7.41 28.28
C SER A 103 -10.18 -6.77 29.63
N GLY A 104 -9.90 -5.47 29.65
CA GLY A 104 -9.77 -4.69 30.89
C GLY A 104 -8.53 -5.03 31.71
N ILE A 105 -7.47 -5.54 31.08
CA ILE A 105 -6.24 -6.02 31.74
C ILE A 105 -4.99 -5.44 31.09
N THR A 106 -3.90 -5.44 31.85
CA THR A 106 -2.54 -5.24 31.32
C THR A 106 -1.82 -6.59 31.17
N LEU A 107 -1.29 -6.89 29.99
CA LEU A 107 -0.43 -8.04 29.72
C LEU A 107 1.03 -7.57 29.66
N ASN A 108 1.88 -8.08 30.54
CA ASN A 108 3.32 -7.85 30.53
C ASN A 108 4.03 -9.12 30.06
N LEU A 109 4.51 -9.10 28.82
CA LEU A 109 5.10 -10.25 28.17
C LEU A 109 6.63 -10.12 28.16
N GLY A 110 7.31 -11.19 28.57
CA GLY A 110 8.74 -11.38 28.36
C GLY A 110 9.10 -11.78 26.92
N GLU A 111 8.17 -12.36 26.17
CA GLU A 111 8.34 -12.91 24.81
C GLU A 111 7.12 -12.59 23.91
N ASP A 112 6.84 -13.40 22.88
CA ASP A 112 5.74 -13.21 21.93
C ASP A 112 4.35 -13.62 22.49
N PHE A 113 3.34 -12.81 22.20
CA PHE A 113 1.92 -13.18 22.22
C PHE A 113 1.56 -13.87 20.90
N TYR A 114 1.62 -15.19 20.87
CA TYR A 114 1.49 -15.96 19.64
C TYR A 114 0.07 -16.51 19.39
N PHE A 115 -0.41 -16.33 18.16
CA PHE A 115 -1.65 -16.89 17.62
C PHE A 115 -1.40 -17.67 16.33
N GLY A 116 -1.65 -18.97 16.35
CA GLY A 116 -1.62 -19.87 15.19
C GLY A 116 -3.01 -20.41 14.88
N SER A 117 -3.49 -20.28 13.64
CA SER A 117 -4.81 -20.79 13.23
C SER A 117 -5.95 -20.50 14.22
N SER A 118 -5.92 -19.32 14.84
CA SER A 118 -6.73 -18.97 16.01
C SER A 118 -7.49 -17.66 15.85
N PHE A 119 -8.40 -17.40 16.77
CA PHE A 119 -9.11 -16.13 16.89
C PHE A 119 -8.72 -15.39 18.17
N LEU A 120 -8.26 -14.13 18.04
CA LEU A 120 -8.04 -13.21 19.16
C LEU A 120 -9.16 -12.18 19.22
N ARG A 121 -9.70 -11.95 20.42
CA ARG A 121 -10.45 -10.73 20.73
C ARG A 121 -9.79 -9.97 21.88
N SER A 122 -9.39 -8.73 21.66
CA SER A 122 -8.87 -7.84 22.71
C SER A 122 -9.72 -6.57 22.79
N LYS A 123 -10.12 -6.18 23.99
CA LYS A 123 -10.85 -4.93 24.22
C LYS A 123 -10.37 -4.23 25.48
N ASN A 124 -10.07 -2.93 25.43
CA ASN A 124 -9.68 -2.17 26.62
C ASN A 124 -8.48 -2.82 27.32
N CYS A 125 -7.43 -3.15 26.57
CA CYS A 125 -6.22 -3.78 27.11
C CYS A 125 -4.99 -2.87 27.01
N GLU A 126 -3.95 -3.21 27.73
CA GLU A 126 -2.58 -2.80 27.45
C GLU A 126 -1.72 -4.06 27.25
N ILE A 127 -1.01 -4.15 26.13
CA ILE A 127 -0.17 -5.30 25.77
C ILE A 127 1.27 -4.82 25.65
N ASN A 128 2.07 -5.13 26.67
CA ASN A 128 3.49 -4.83 26.73
C ASN A 128 4.27 -6.03 26.20
N GLY A 129 4.51 -6.06 24.89
CA GLY A 129 5.18 -7.17 24.21
C GLY A 129 4.83 -7.26 22.74
N LYS A 130 5.40 -8.27 22.08
CA LYS A 130 5.18 -8.50 20.65
C LYS A 130 3.91 -9.30 20.41
N LEU A 131 3.07 -8.88 19.47
CA LEU A 131 1.88 -9.62 19.04
C LEU A 131 2.16 -10.29 17.69
N LYS A 132 1.87 -11.60 17.58
CA LYS A 132 2.10 -12.34 16.35
C LYS A 132 0.90 -13.21 15.98
N LEU A 133 0.28 -12.91 14.83
CA LEU A 133 -0.74 -13.72 14.19
C LEU A 133 -0.13 -14.46 13.00
N SER A 134 -0.36 -15.78 12.94
CA SER A 134 0.18 -16.67 11.91
C SER A 134 -0.79 -17.80 11.56
N ARG A 135 -0.53 -18.52 10.47
CA ARG A 135 -1.29 -19.69 10.01
C ARG A 135 -2.79 -19.45 9.87
N SER A 136 -3.17 -18.43 9.11
CA SER A 136 -4.57 -18.04 8.88
C SER A 136 -5.32 -17.69 10.17
N SER A 137 -4.63 -17.01 11.09
CA SER A 137 -5.27 -16.47 12.29
C SER A 137 -6.07 -15.22 11.96
N SER A 138 -7.07 -14.95 12.77
CA SER A 138 -7.83 -13.71 12.71
C SER A 138 -7.88 -13.05 14.08
N GLY A 139 -8.00 -11.73 14.12
CA GLY A 139 -8.18 -10.99 15.36
C GLY A 139 -9.35 -10.02 15.29
N ASP A 140 -9.58 -9.36 16.43
CA ASP A 140 -10.32 -8.11 16.57
C ASP A 140 -9.75 -7.40 17.80
N ILE A 141 -9.15 -6.23 17.61
CA ILE A 141 -8.50 -5.44 18.67
C ILE A 141 -9.16 -4.07 18.74
N GLU A 142 -9.72 -3.75 19.90
CA GLU A 142 -10.45 -2.51 20.16
C GLU A 142 -9.89 -1.84 21.43
N ASP A 143 -9.79 -0.52 21.46
CA ASP A 143 -9.45 0.26 22.68
C ASP A 143 -8.18 -0.26 23.39
N THR A 144 -7.19 -0.69 22.61
CA THR A 144 -6.02 -1.39 23.12
C THR A 144 -4.75 -0.57 22.85
N ILE A 145 -3.87 -0.53 23.84
CA ILE A 145 -2.51 -0.03 23.68
C ILE A 145 -1.59 -1.23 23.49
N ILE A 146 -0.80 -1.27 22.43
CA ILE A 146 0.24 -2.29 22.22
C ILE A 146 1.60 -1.60 22.24
N ASN A 147 2.40 -1.91 23.25
CA ASN A 147 3.76 -1.42 23.41
C ASN A 147 4.74 -2.50 22.90
N GLY A 148 4.79 -2.65 21.57
CA GLY A 148 5.62 -3.65 20.91
C GLY A 148 5.26 -3.82 19.43
N GLU A 149 5.98 -4.74 18.79
CA GLU A 149 5.82 -5.06 17.37
C GLU A 149 4.53 -5.88 17.14
N VAL A 150 3.86 -5.66 16.01
CA VAL A 150 2.67 -6.42 15.58
C VAL A 150 2.93 -7.09 14.24
N ASN A 151 2.92 -8.42 14.24
CA ASN A 151 3.19 -9.23 13.04
C ASN A 151 1.95 -9.98 12.59
N VAL A 152 1.51 -9.74 11.36
CA VAL A 152 0.37 -10.42 10.75
C VAL A 152 0.86 -11.18 9.52
N ARG A 153 0.93 -12.51 9.63
CA ARG A 153 1.60 -13.35 8.63
C ARG A 153 0.75 -14.55 8.20
N GLU A 154 1.10 -15.12 7.05
CA GLU A 154 0.59 -16.40 6.55
C GLU A 154 -0.95 -16.41 6.40
N SER A 155 -1.46 -15.50 5.58
CA SER A 155 -2.91 -15.35 5.32
C SER A 155 -3.73 -15.00 6.57
N SER A 156 -3.12 -14.29 7.52
CA SER A 156 -3.81 -13.83 8.72
C SER A 156 -4.45 -12.46 8.50
N SER A 157 -5.47 -12.15 9.30
CA SER A 157 -6.18 -10.86 9.21
C SER A 157 -6.38 -10.22 10.57
N LEU A 158 -6.08 -8.93 10.69
CA LEU A 158 -6.22 -8.20 11.94
C LEU A 158 -6.94 -6.85 11.73
N PRO A 159 -8.22 -6.74 12.09
CA PRO A 159 -8.88 -5.47 12.37
C PRO A 159 -8.38 -4.90 13.70
N LEU A 160 -8.11 -3.61 13.71
CA LEU A 160 -7.70 -2.82 14.87
C LEU A 160 -8.45 -1.49 14.87
N SER A 161 -9.12 -1.15 15.98
CA SER A 161 -9.83 0.12 16.12
C SER A 161 -9.57 0.80 17.46
N ASP A 162 -9.66 2.13 17.46
CA ASP A 162 -9.58 2.97 18.67
C ASP A 162 -8.33 2.67 19.51
N SER A 163 -7.24 2.30 18.85
CA SER A 163 -6.08 1.68 19.47
C SER A 163 -4.80 2.47 19.20
N THR A 164 -3.79 2.26 20.05
CA THR A 164 -2.46 2.85 19.89
C THR A 164 -1.41 1.76 19.80
N ILE A 165 -0.62 1.75 18.74
CA ILE A 165 0.54 0.87 18.56
C ILE A 165 1.81 1.68 18.74
N ASN A 166 2.58 1.36 19.76
CA ASN A 166 3.91 1.94 20.02
C ASN A 166 4.98 0.95 19.57
N GLY A 167 5.08 0.74 18.26
CA GLY A 167 5.97 -0.23 17.64
C GLY A 167 5.73 -0.36 16.14
N GLU A 168 6.54 -1.19 15.48
CA GLU A 168 6.40 -1.51 14.06
C GLU A 168 5.25 -2.50 13.83
N ILE A 169 4.55 -2.34 12.69
CA ILE A 169 3.61 -3.31 12.17
C ILE A 169 4.19 -3.93 10.90
N GLU A 170 4.29 -5.25 10.87
CA GLU A 170 4.75 -6.01 9.70
C GLU A 170 3.66 -6.97 9.20
N ILE A 171 3.34 -6.86 7.92
CA ILE A 171 2.29 -7.64 7.27
C ILE A 171 2.90 -8.41 6.11
N GLU A 172 2.86 -9.74 6.17
CA GLU A 172 3.53 -10.59 5.19
C GLU A 172 2.65 -11.75 4.70
N HIS A 173 3.00 -12.27 3.52
CA HIS A 173 2.50 -13.55 3.01
C HIS A 173 0.97 -13.61 2.89
N ASN A 174 0.39 -12.78 2.02
CA ASN A 174 -1.05 -12.72 1.74
C ASN A 174 -1.91 -12.32 2.96
N SER A 175 -1.36 -11.52 3.87
CA SER A 175 -2.05 -11.12 5.09
C SER A 175 -2.66 -9.73 4.96
N SER A 176 -3.56 -9.39 5.88
CA SER A 176 -4.20 -8.08 5.87
C SER A 176 -4.37 -7.45 7.24
N ILE A 177 -4.24 -6.13 7.30
CA ILE A 177 -4.64 -5.35 8.47
C ILE A 177 -5.66 -4.29 8.06
N LYS A 178 -6.67 -4.05 8.92
CA LYS A 178 -7.54 -2.88 8.82
C LYS A 178 -7.39 -2.08 10.10
N ILE A 179 -7.05 -0.81 9.98
CA ILE A 179 -6.77 0.09 11.10
C ILE A 179 -7.76 1.25 11.01
N TRP A 180 -8.54 1.46 12.07
CA TRP A 180 -9.56 2.49 12.12
C TRP A 180 -9.42 3.35 13.38
N ASN A 181 -9.52 4.68 13.25
CA ASN A 181 -9.46 5.62 14.37
C ASN A 181 -8.30 5.32 15.35
N SER A 182 -7.12 5.04 14.80
CA SER A 182 -6.00 4.50 15.58
C SER A 182 -4.70 5.21 15.28
N THR A 183 -3.75 5.14 16.22
CA THR A 183 -2.42 5.76 16.09
C THR A 183 -1.33 4.69 16.07
N ILE A 184 -0.43 4.78 15.10
CA ILE A 184 0.80 3.98 15.01
C ILE A 184 1.98 4.91 15.25
N ASN A 185 2.69 4.73 16.35
CA ASN A 185 3.96 5.41 16.66
C ASN A 185 5.11 4.47 16.28
N GLY A 186 5.36 4.34 14.98
CA GLY A 186 6.18 3.29 14.43
C GLY A 186 6.18 3.25 12.91
N GLU A 187 6.65 2.14 12.37
CA GLU A 187 6.64 1.85 10.94
C GLU A 187 5.50 0.91 10.55
N LEU A 188 5.13 0.97 9.28
CA LEU A 188 4.22 0.02 8.65
C LEU A 188 4.91 -0.61 7.43
N ASP A 189 5.23 -1.90 7.50
CA ASP A 189 5.80 -2.68 6.40
C ASP A 189 4.78 -3.69 5.87
N ILE A 190 4.49 -3.61 4.56
CA ILE A 190 3.48 -4.41 3.86
C ILE A 190 4.18 -5.13 2.71
N VAL A 191 4.28 -6.45 2.80
CA VAL A 191 5.07 -7.26 1.86
C VAL A 191 4.35 -8.52 1.39
N ASP A 192 4.78 -9.00 0.23
CA ASP A 192 4.43 -10.33 -0.31
C ASP A 192 2.93 -10.55 -0.44
N ASN A 193 2.32 -9.78 -1.35
CA ASN A 193 0.89 -9.82 -1.68
C ASN A 193 -0.02 -9.50 -0.48
N SER A 194 0.42 -8.63 0.41
CA SER A 194 -0.31 -8.24 1.61
C SER A 194 -0.99 -6.88 1.46
N HIS A 195 -1.94 -6.60 2.35
CA HIS A 195 -2.81 -5.43 2.23
C HIS A 195 -2.99 -4.71 3.56
N ALA A 196 -2.88 -3.39 3.57
CA ALA A 196 -3.32 -2.57 4.71
C ALA A 196 -4.38 -1.57 4.29
N SER A 197 -5.33 -1.31 5.20
CA SER A 197 -6.28 -0.22 5.10
C SER A 197 -6.19 0.65 6.35
N LEU A 198 -6.07 1.95 6.14
CA LEU A 198 -6.11 2.99 7.18
C LEU A 198 -7.37 3.82 6.98
N ASP A 199 -8.10 4.05 8.06
CA ASP A 199 -9.35 4.82 8.06
C ASP A 199 -9.30 5.73 9.30
N GLU A 200 -9.34 7.04 9.11
CA GLU A 200 -9.28 8.02 10.21
C GLU A 200 -8.09 7.78 11.17
N SER A 201 -6.95 7.36 10.62
CA SER A 201 -5.82 6.87 11.43
C SER A 201 -4.56 7.70 11.23
N THR A 202 -3.68 7.66 12.22
CA THR A 202 -2.41 8.41 12.20
C THR A 202 -1.21 7.46 12.25
N ILE A 203 -0.21 7.69 11.41
CA ILE A 203 1.10 7.03 11.48
C ILE A 203 2.17 8.09 11.72
N ASN A 204 2.87 7.98 12.85
CA ASN A 204 4.01 8.79 13.22
C ASN A 204 5.28 7.97 13.06
N GLY A 205 6.03 8.26 11.99
CA GLY A 205 7.29 7.58 11.70
C GLY A 205 8.35 7.78 12.77
N THR A 206 9.28 6.82 12.84
CA THR A 206 10.42 6.85 13.76
C THR A 206 11.73 7.06 12.98
N VAL A 207 12.87 7.14 13.68
CA VAL A 207 14.22 7.46 13.16
C VAL A 207 14.71 6.64 11.96
N ASN A 208 14.02 5.57 11.60
CA ASN A 208 14.38 4.70 10.50
C ASN A 208 14.06 5.35 9.14
N ASN A 209 14.61 4.74 8.08
CA ASN A 209 14.70 5.37 6.77
C ASN A 209 13.33 5.67 6.13
N ARG A 210 12.25 4.96 6.51
CA ARG A 210 10.92 5.10 5.89
C ARG A 210 9.78 4.79 6.84
N THR A 211 8.72 5.59 6.85
CA THR A 211 7.54 5.40 7.72
C THR A 211 6.65 4.26 7.22
N VAL A 212 6.39 4.22 5.90
CA VAL A 212 5.55 3.20 5.29
C VAL A 212 6.25 2.57 4.09
N LYS A 213 6.29 1.24 4.07
CA LYS A 213 6.90 0.44 3.00
C LYS A 213 5.83 -0.48 2.42
N VAL A 214 5.62 -0.41 1.11
CA VAL A 214 4.68 -1.27 0.39
C VAL A 214 5.45 -1.98 -0.72
N LYS A 215 5.69 -3.28 -0.57
CA LYS A 215 6.62 -4.04 -1.41
C LYS A 215 5.98 -5.33 -1.96
N ASN A 216 6.44 -5.76 -3.13
CA ASN A 216 6.18 -7.09 -3.70
C ASN A 216 4.69 -7.42 -3.87
N ASN A 217 4.02 -6.74 -4.80
CA ASN A 217 2.59 -6.94 -5.10
C ASN A 217 1.64 -6.60 -3.94
N SER A 218 2.09 -5.76 -3.01
CA SER A 218 1.29 -5.37 -1.85
C SER A 218 0.54 -4.06 -2.10
N SER A 219 -0.43 -3.76 -1.24
CA SER A 219 -1.20 -2.52 -1.35
C SER A 219 -1.48 -1.85 -0.02
N LEU A 220 -1.56 -0.51 -0.07
CA LEU A 220 -2.07 0.31 1.02
C LEU A 220 -3.23 1.17 0.51
N SER A 221 -4.32 1.23 1.27
CA SER A 221 -5.37 2.23 1.07
C SER A 221 -5.49 3.07 2.34
N ALA A 222 -5.50 4.39 2.22
CA ALA A 222 -5.71 5.29 3.34
C ALA A 222 -6.84 6.27 3.04
N TRP A 223 -7.79 6.36 3.98
CA TRP A 223 -8.89 7.31 3.94
C TRP A 223 -8.84 8.22 5.17
N LYS A 224 -8.88 9.53 4.94
CA LYS A 224 -8.87 10.56 6.01
C LYS A 224 -7.78 10.31 7.06
N SER A 225 -6.58 9.94 6.60
CA SER A 225 -5.50 9.47 7.47
C SER A 225 -4.29 10.40 7.42
N ASP A 226 -3.54 10.47 8.50
CA ASP A 226 -2.34 11.30 8.62
C ASP A 226 -1.09 10.41 8.65
N ILE A 227 -0.16 10.59 7.72
CA ILE A 227 1.10 9.84 7.65
C ILE A 227 2.25 10.83 7.71
N THR A 228 2.96 10.84 8.82
CA THR A 228 4.06 11.78 9.06
C THR A 228 5.40 11.05 9.11
N GLY A 229 6.34 11.52 8.28
CA GLY A 229 7.74 11.12 8.29
C GLY A 229 8.47 11.51 9.56
N PHE A 230 9.54 10.79 9.89
CA PHE A 230 10.48 11.28 10.91
C PHE A 230 11.44 12.32 10.31
N THR A 231 11.85 13.29 11.13
CA THR A 231 12.84 14.30 10.75
C THR A 231 14.21 13.65 10.49
N GLY A 232 14.60 13.49 9.23
CA GLY A 232 15.91 13.01 8.80
C GLY A 232 15.87 11.61 8.21
N ALA A 233 14.67 11.03 8.13
CA ALA A 233 14.38 9.82 7.36
C ALA A 233 14.41 10.11 5.86
N GLY A 234 14.53 9.07 5.04
CA GLY A 234 14.50 9.14 3.58
C GLY A 234 13.10 9.43 3.04
N ASP A 235 12.43 8.39 2.54
CA ASP A 235 11.09 8.51 1.94
C ASP A 235 10.02 8.30 3.03
N VAL A 236 8.94 9.08 3.08
CA VAL A 236 7.84 8.80 4.02
C VAL A 236 7.12 7.53 3.61
N ILE A 237 6.69 7.47 2.35
CA ILE A 237 6.01 6.31 1.76
C ILE A 237 6.84 5.81 0.57
N TRP A 238 7.24 4.53 0.63
CA TRP A 238 7.94 3.86 -0.47
C TRP A 238 7.15 2.67 -1.00
N VAL A 239 6.83 2.74 -2.28
CA VAL A 239 6.04 1.75 -3.01
C VAL A 239 6.93 1.11 -4.06
N TYR A 240 7.11 -0.19 -3.96
CA TYR A 240 8.14 -0.91 -4.70
C TYR A 240 7.63 -2.24 -5.26
N ASN A 241 8.05 -2.54 -6.49
CA ASN A 241 7.88 -3.84 -7.15
C ASN A 241 6.42 -4.28 -7.26
N ASN A 242 5.73 -3.73 -8.26
CA ASN A 242 4.35 -4.03 -8.62
C ASN A 242 3.35 -3.79 -7.48
N SER A 243 3.67 -2.87 -6.58
CA SER A 243 2.83 -2.53 -5.43
C SER A 243 1.99 -1.28 -5.71
N SER A 244 0.93 -1.08 -4.93
CA SER A 244 0.03 0.06 -5.13
C SER A 244 -0.31 0.81 -3.86
N VAL A 245 -0.64 2.09 -4.02
CA VAL A 245 -1.19 2.92 -2.96
C VAL A 245 -2.43 3.67 -3.43
N GLU A 246 -3.39 3.82 -2.54
CA GLU A 246 -4.58 4.65 -2.73
C GLU A 246 -4.72 5.60 -1.54
N PHE A 247 -4.78 6.90 -1.82
CA PHE A 247 -4.97 7.93 -0.80
C PHE A 247 -6.21 8.74 -1.13
N ASN A 248 -7.15 8.77 -0.19
CA ASN A 248 -8.41 9.47 -0.35
C ASN A 248 -8.82 10.19 0.93
N GLY A 249 -9.78 11.09 0.83
CA GLY A 249 -10.37 11.81 1.94
C GLY A 249 -11.87 11.93 1.80
N ASP A 250 -12.49 12.63 2.74
CA ASP A 250 -13.87 13.07 2.64
C ASP A 250 -13.94 14.46 1.99
N PRO A 251 -14.40 14.58 0.73
CA PRO A 251 -14.49 15.86 0.04
C PRO A 251 -15.57 16.78 0.64
N SER A 252 -16.42 16.26 1.55
CA SER A 252 -17.45 17.05 2.24
C SER A 252 -16.97 17.70 3.53
N ASP A 253 -15.77 17.36 4.00
CA ASP A 253 -15.17 17.88 5.24
C ASP A 253 -13.85 18.59 4.92
N THR A 254 -13.71 19.85 5.34
CA THR A 254 -12.46 20.62 5.17
C THR A 254 -11.28 20.03 5.92
N ASN A 255 -11.52 19.22 6.95
CA ASN A 255 -10.51 18.45 7.66
C ASN A 255 -10.53 16.96 7.27
N GLY A 256 -11.33 16.59 6.25
CA GLY A 256 -11.51 15.21 5.81
C GLY A 256 -10.37 14.69 4.92
N GLN A 257 -9.33 15.47 4.68
CA GLN A 257 -8.25 15.12 3.77
C GLN A 257 -7.32 14.09 4.40
N THR A 258 -6.75 13.21 3.58
CA THR A 258 -5.54 12.47 3.97
C THR A 258 -4.35 13.43 3.91
N ASN A 259 -3.46 13.41 4.91
CA ASN A 259 -2.27 14.25 4.94
C ASN A 259 -1.01 13.38 4.96
N ILE A 260 -0.08 13.66 4.05
CA ILE A 260 1.23 13.00 3.97
C ILE A 260 2.28 14.09 4.13
N ILE A 261 3.07 13.98 5.20
CA ILE A 261 4.01 15.03 5.61
C ILE A 261 5.40 14.44 5.68
N ALA A 262 6.33 15.00 4.91
CA ALA A 262 7.77 14.72 4.98
C ALA A 262 8.49 15.92 5.63
N PRO A 263 8.72 15.91 6.97
CA PRO A 263 9.22 17.10 7.68
C PRO A 263 10.66 17.48 7.30
N THR A 264 11.50 16.48 7.01
CA THR A 264 12.82 16.61 6.39
C THR A 264 13.13 15.23 5.82
N GLY A 265 13.31 15.10 4.51
CA GLY A 265 13.41 13.82 3.83
C GLY A 265 13.50 13.95 2.32
N GLU A 266 13.77 12.84 1.63
CA GLU A 266 13.94 12.86 0.17
C GLU A 266 12.61 13.03 -0.55
N HIS A 267 11.60 12.25 -0.17
CA HIS A 267 10.31 12.24 -0.84
C HIS A 267 9.18 11.97 0.14
N ALA A 268 8.02 12.60 -0.04
CA ALA A 268 6.81 12.19 0.67
C ALA A 268 6.30 10.86 0.11
N ILE A 269 6.27 10.72 -1.22
CA ILE A 269 5.90 9.47 -1.88
C ILE A 269 6.94 9.12 -2.94
N ARG A 270 7.38 7.86 -2.93
CA ARG A 270 8.28 7.28 -3.93
C ARG A 270 7.70 6.01 -4.54
N LEU A 271 7.50 6.00 -5.86
CA LEU A 271 7.01 4.85 -6.63
C LEU A 271 8.10 4.25 -7.52
N GLU A 272 8.34 2.94 -7.42
CA GLU A 272 9.39 2.24 -8.17
C GLU A 272 8.96 0.86 -8.68
N LEU A 273 9.52 0.46 -9.83
CA LEU A 273 9.41 -0.89 -10.42
C LEU A 273 7.95 -1.32 -10.66
N ASN A 274 7.30 -0.69 -11.63
CA ASN A 274 5.91 -0.96 -12.02
C ASN A 274 4.91 -0.71 -10.88
N SER A 275 5.23 0.17 -9.94
CA SER A 275 4.32 0.51 -8.85
C SER A 275 3.33 1.58 -9.28
N SER A 276 2.16 1.61 -8.65
CA SER A 276 1.10 2.55 -9.01
C SER A 276 0.54 3.32 -7.82
N GLY A 277 -0.02 4.49 -8.08
CA GLY A 277 -0.70 5.30 -7.08
C GLY A 277 -1.99 5.91 -7.61
N GLN A 278 -2.99 6.02 -6.74
CA GLN A 278 -4.19 6.83 -6.95
C GLN A 278 -4.40 7.78 -5.78
N ILE A 279 -4.59 9.06 -6.06
CA ILE A 279 -4.68 10.10 -5.03
C ILE A 279 -5.86 11.02 -5.32
N SER A 280 -6.70 11.24 -4.31
CA SER A 280 -7.74 12.26 -4.28
C SER A 280 -7.90 12.85 -2.89
N THR A 281 -8.42 14.07 -2.76
CA THR A 281 -8.72 14.72 -1.47
C THR A 281 -7.58 14.55 -0.44
N THR A 282 -6.36 14.88 -0.84
CA THR A 282 -5.13 14.58 -0.10
C THR A 282 -4.17 15.77 -0.13
N ASN A 283 -3.52 16.07 0.99
CA ASN A 283 -2.40 17.01 1.05
C ASN A 283 -1.08 16.26 1.16
N ILE A 284 -0.13 16.61 0.31
CA ILE A 284 1.22 16.06 0.30
C ILE A 284 2.19 17.22 0.48
N THR A 285 2.99 17.17 1.54
CA THR A 285 3.97 18.20 1.84
C THR A 285 5.35 17.60 2.02
N SER A 286 6.35 18.21 1.38
CA SER A 286 7.76 17.85 1.55
C SER A 286 8.61 19.09 1.80
N VAL A 287 9.54 19.02 2.74
CA VAL A 287 10.36 20.18 3.09
C VAL A 287 11.62 20.27 2.22
N ASP A 288 12.40 19.20 2.12
CA ASP A 288 13.78 19.30 1.59
C ASP A 288 13.89 19.04 0.08
N LYS A 289 13.11 18.11 -0.47
CA LYS A 289 13.23 17.63 -1.85
C LYS A 289 11.85 17.42 -2.48
N THR A 290 11.79 16.87 -3.69
CA THR A 290 10.56 16.56 -4.44
C THR A 290 9.53 15.84 -3.59
N ALA A 291 8.29 16.33 -3.54
CA ALA A 291 7.21 15.71 -2.78
C ALA A 291 6.86 14.30 -3.33
N VAL A 292 6.77 14.16 -4.65
CA VAL A 292 6.47 12.88 -5.30
C VAL A 292 7.53 12.50 -6.33
N TYR A 293 8.14 11.33 -6.16
CA TYR A 293 9.09 10.78 -7.13
C TYR A 293 8.59 9.45 -7.71
N MET A 294 8.73 9.29 -9.02
CA MET A 294 8.32 8.08 -9.72
C MET A 294 9.36 7.64 -10.74
N GLN A 295 9.60 6.33 -10.83
CA GLN A 295 10.52 5.77 -11.82
C GLN A 295 10.21 4.31 -12.18
N HIS A 296 10.85 3.82 -13.25
CA HIS A 296 10.84 2.41 -13.66
C HIS A 296 9.43 1.82 -13.88
N ASN A 297 8.73 2.32 -14.89
CA ASN A 297 7.35 2.00 -15.28
C ASN A 297 6.31 2.28 -14.19
N SER A 298 6.60 3.18 -13.25
CA SER A 298 5.62 3.52 -12.22
C SER A 298 4.63 4.58 -12.70
N SER A 299 3.42 4.55 -12.16
CA SER A 299 2.34 5.46 -12.56
C SER A 299 1.64 6.10 -11.37
N LEU A 300 1.16 7.32 -11.56
CA LEU A 300 0.35 8.03 -10.58
C LEU A 300 -0.80 8.74 -11.25
N GLN A 301 -2.00 8.52 -10.72
CA GLN A 301 -3.19 9.26 -11.09
C GLN A 301 -3.64 10.12 -9.92
N VAL A 302 -3.84 11.42 -10.19
CA VAL A 302 -4.25 12.41 -9.19
C VAL A 302 -5.56 13.04 -9.65
N TRP A 303 -6.50 13.15 -8.72
CA TRP A 303 -7.86 13.62 -8.93
C TRP A 303 -8.26 14.56 -7.79
N SER A 304 -9.25 15.42 -8.04
CA SER A 304 -10.06 16.19 -7.08
C SER A 304 -9.44 16.58 -5.73
N ASN A 305 -9.25 17.89 -5.50
CA ASN A 305 -8.88 18.50 -4.22
C ASN A 305 -7.57 18.00 -3.62
N VAL A 306 -6.54 17.86 -4.44
CA VAL A 306 -5.20 17.45 -4.01
C VAL A 306 -4.25 18.64 -4.00
N THR A 307 -3.50 18.80 -2.90
CA THR A 307 -2.40 19.77 -2.82
C THR A 307 -1.08 19.03 -2.73
N ILE A 308 -0.15 19.32 -3.63
CA ILE A 308 1.21 18.78 -3.63
C ILE A 308 2.15 19.97 -3.54
N ASP A 309 2.74 20.16 -2.36
CA ASP A 309 3.57 21.31 -2.08
C ASP A 309 4.95 20.91 -1.56
N ARG A 310 5.93 21.74 -1.91
CA ARG A 310 7.30 21.63 -1.43
C ARG A 310 7.80 22.98 -0.97
N THR A 311 8.19 23.06 0.30
CA THR A 311 8.23 24.35 1.00
C THR A 311 9.57 25.09 0.95
N ASN A 312 10.73 24.41 0.91
CA ASN A 312 12.02 25.10 1.12
C ASN A 312 13.05 25.06 -0.03
N ASP A 313 13.07 24.06 -0.91
CA ASP A 313 14.21 23.93 -1.84
C ASP A 313 14.10 24.73 -3.17
N THR A 314 12.98 25.09 -3.79
CA THR A 314 12.86 25.72 -5.15
C THR A 314 13.63 25.12 -6.35
N SER A 315 14.72 24.35 -6.18
CA SER A 315 15.60 23.84 -7.25
C SER A 315 15.13 22.52 -7.87
N SER A 316 14.34 21.73 -7.14
CA SER A 316 13.62 20.57 -7.66
C SER A 316 12.15 20.89 -7.96
N GLY A 317 11.51 20.15 -8.86
CA GLY A 317 10.06 20.13 -8.98
C GLY A 317 9.37 19.52 -7.76
N ASP A 318 8.06 19.76 -7.64
CA ASP A 318 7.20 19.17 -6.61
C ASP A 318 6.89 17.72 -6.95
N ILE A 319 6.77 17.42 -8.25
CA ILE A 319 6.71 16.06 -8.79
C ILE A 319 7.89 15.86 -9.74
N ARG A 320 8.52 14.68 -9.66
CA ARG A 320 9.58 14.28 -10.58
C ARG A 320 9.29 12.91 -11.17
N VAL A 321 9.24 12.85 -12.50
CA VAL A 321 8.90 11.65 -13.28
C VAL A 321 10.12 11.17 -14.06
N SER A 322 10.73 10.08 -13.61
CA SER A 322 11.79 9.39 -14.34
C SER A 322 11.24 8.29 -15.24
N ALA A 323 11.99 7.99 -16.29
CA ALA A 323 11.53 7.15 -17.37
C ALA A 323 11.75 5.65 -17.15
N PRO A 324 10.92 4.85 -17.82
CA PRO A 324 9.54 5.18 -18.22
C PRO A 324 8.69 5.46 -16.97
N GLY A 325 7.86 6.48 -16.99
CA GLY A 325 6.99 6.83 -15.86
C GLY A 325 5.80 7.63 -16.35
N GLU A 326 4.65 7.47 -15.71
CA GLU A 326 3.39 8.08 -16.15
C GLU A 326 2.72 8.87 -15.03
N LEU A 327 2.43 10.14 -15.28
CA LEU A 327 1.67 11.02 -14.40
C LEU A 327 0.41 11.48 -15.11
N SER A 328 -0.72 11.42 -14.40
CA SER A 328 -2.01 11.91 -14.89
C SER A 328 -2.63 12.81 -13.82
N LEU A 329 -2.79 14.10 -14.14
CA LEU A 329 -3.42 15.11 -13.28
C LEU A 329 -4.78 15.49 -13.90
N ASN A 330 -5.86 14.93 -13.36
CA ASN A 330 -7.16 14.87 -14.05
C ASN A 330 -8.22 15.86 -13.55
N ASP A 331 -7.84 16.81 -12.70
CA ASP A 331 -8.80 17.75 -12.11
C ASP A 331 -8.19 19.16 -11.87
N SER A 332 -8.92 20.19 -12.28
CA SER A 332 -8.59 21.61 -12.11
C SER A 332 -8.39 22.06 -10.65
N THR A 333 -8.93 21.30 -9.69
CA THR A 333 -8.80 21.57 -8.25
C THR A 333 -7.46 21.11 -7.67
N ILE A 334 -6.63 20.43 -8.47
CA ILE A 334 -5.29 20.03 -8.06
C ILE A 334 -4.38 21.26 -7.98
N THR A 335 -3.72 21.44 -6.84
CA THR A 335 -2.69 22.46 -6.64
C THR A 335 -1.33 21.80 -6.63
N VAL A 336 -0.52 22.07 -7.66
CA VAL A 336 0.85 21.61 -7.79
C VAL A 336 1.66 22.70 -8.50
N GLY A 337 2.91 22.92 -8.11
CA GLY A 337 3.79 23.86 -8.79
C GLY A 337 4.46 23.24 -10.02
N ASN A 338 5.69 22.74 -9.84
CA ASN A 338 6.54 22.29 -10.94
C ASN A 338 6.53 20.76 -11.09
N VAL A 339 6.37 20.27 -12.32
CA VAL A 339 6.53 18.86 -12.68
C VAL A 339 7.77 18.71 -13.56
N ASP A 340 8.78 18.03 -13.03
CA ASP A 340 10.02 17.75 -13.75
C ASP A 340 10.04 16.34 -14.35
N CYS A 341 10.65 16.19 -15.52
CA CYS A 341 10.90 14.89 -16.13
C CYS A 341 12.40 14.68 -16.35
N GLU A 342 12.92 13.50 -15.99
CA GLU A 342 14.35 13.19 -16.17
C GLU A 342 14.70 12.85 -17.62
N ASP A 343 13.74 12.30 -18.36
CA ASP A 343 13.88 11.74 -19.70
C ASP A 343 12.68 12.12 -20.58
N ILE A 344 12.86 12.04 -21.90
CA ILE A 344 11.88 12.42 -22.92
C ILE A 344 10.72 11.43 -23.05
N ILE A 345 10.89 10.20 -22.57
CA ILE A 345 9.85 9.17 -22.60
C ILE A 345 8.96 9.16 -21.34
N SER A 346 9.19 10.08 -20.39
CA SER A 346 8.25 10.32 -19.29
C SER A 346 6.97 10.96 -19.82
N LYS A 347 5.82 10.36 -19.47
CA LYS A 347 4.50 10.80 -19.92
C LYS A 347 3.81 11.59 -18.80
N VAL A 348 3.36 12.79 -19.12
CA VAL A 348 2.59 13.65 -18.22
C VAL A 348 1.34 14.14 -18.93
N ASP A 349 0.18 13.67 -18.47
CA ASP A 349 -1.13 14.11 -18.95
C ASP A 349 -1.70 15.13 -17.96
N LEU A 350 -1.97 16.34 -18.45
CA LEU A 350 -2.58 17.43 -17.67
C LEU A 350 -4.01 17.69 -18.17
N GLU A 351 -4.95 17.87 -17.25
CA GLU A 351 -6.24 18.47 -17.59
C GLU A 351 -6.02 19.88 -18.17
N GLN A 352 -6.77 20.24 -19.21
CA GLN A 352 -6.56 21.47 -20.00
C GLN A 352 -6.66 22.77 -19.19
N SER A 353 -7.34 22.72 -18.05
CA SER A 353 -7.59 23.85 -17.16
C SER A 353 -6.51 24.03 -16.08
N LEU A 354 -5.62 23.04 -15.90
CA LEU A 354 -4.61 23.03 -14.84
C LEU A 354 -3.39 23.88 -15.19
N SER A 355 -2.99 24.79 -14.30
CA SER A 355 -1.78 25.61 -14.48
C SER A 355 -0.58 25.01 -13.74
N ALA A 356 -0.08 23.87 -14.18
CA ALA A 356 1.18 23.28 -13.70
C ALA A 356 2.33 23.59 -14.68
N SER A 357 3.52 23.91 -14.15
CA SER A 357 4.71 24.12 -14.98
C SER A 357 5.32 22.78 -15.36
N LEU A 358 5.40 22.48 -16.65
CA LEU A 358 6.02 21.25 -17.15
C LEU A 358 7.49 21.50 -17.53
N GLY A 359 8.37 20.65 -17.00
CA GLY A 359 9.76 20.61 -17.41
C GLY A 359 9.91 20.28 -18.90
N SER A 360 10.89 20.90 -19.56
CA SER A 360 11.11 20.81 -21.02
C SER A 360 11.31 19.40 -21.59
N LYS A 361 11.63 18.42 -20.74
CA LYS A 361 11.78 17.01 -21.12
C LYS A 361 10.46 16.23 -21.08
N CYS A 362 9.46 16.69 -20.35
CA CYS A 362 8.19 16.00 -20.23
C CYS A 362 7.52 15.87 -21.60
N ASN A 363 7.00 14.68 -21.91
CA ASN A 363 6.40 14.37 -23.21
C ASN A 363 7.34 14.60 -24.42
N GLY A 364 8.67 14.62 -24.20
CA GLY A 364 9.65 14.91 -25.24
C GLY A 364 9.64 13.91 -26.41
N TYR A 365 9.08 12.70 -26.23
CA TYR A 365 8.86 11.75 -27.31
C TYR A 365 7.98 12.32 -28.44
N GLN A 366 7.09 13.27 -28.15
CA GLN A 366 6.30 13.95 -29.19
C GLN A 366 7.21 14.75 -30.14
N ASN A 367 8.36 15.23 -29.66
CA ASN A 367 9.39 15.89 -30.47
C ASN A 367 10.28 14.90 -31.24
N LEU A 368 10.17 13.59 -30.97
CA LEU A 368 10.81 12.54 -31.76
C LEU A 368 9.89 12.00 -32.87
N ILE A 369 8.59 12.35 -32.85
CA ILE A 369 7.70 12.06 -33.96
C ILE A 369 8.14 12.99 -35.10
N PRO A 370 8.53 12.46 -36.28
CA PRO A 370 8.90 13.30 -37.39
C PRO A 370 7.75 14.24 -37.76
N ASN A 371 8.05 15.52 -38.00
CA ASN A 371 7.04 16.42 -38.54
C ASN A 371 6.62 15.89 -39.91
N TYR A 372 5.34 15.56 -40.03
CA TYR A 372 4.76 15.15 -41.31
C TYR A 372 4.08 16.34 -41.96
N ARG A 373 4.36 16.55 -43.25
CA ARG A 373 3.70 17.58 -44.06
C ARG A 373 2.96 16.95 -45.23
N GLU A 374 1.71 17.33 -45.39
CA GLU A 374 0.93 16.99 -46.57
C GLU A 374 1.26 17.94 -47.72
N ILE A 375 1.60 17.38 -48.88
CA ILE A 375 1.80 18.13 -50.13
C ILE A 375 0.69 17.77 -51.12
N TYR A 376 0.25 18.74 -51.90
CA TYR A 376 -0.84 18.57 -52.88
C TYR A 376 -0.35 18.55 -54.34
N SER A 377 0.94 18.76 -54.57
CA SER A 377 1.55 18.69 -55.90
C SER A 377 3.05 18.39 -55.82
N GLY A 378 3.59 17.76 -56.86
CA GLY A 378 5.01 17.40 -56.94
C GLY A 378 5.38 16.11 -56.21
N THR A 379 6.61 16.03 -55.70
CA THR A 379 7.14 14.93 -54.88
C THR A 379 7.60 15.46 -53.52
N CYS A 380 7.76 14.58 -52.53
CA CYS A 380 8.36 14.97 -51.26
C CYS A 380 9.77 15.55 -51.49
N GLU A 381 10.60 14.89 -52.32
CA GLU A 381 11.96 15.35 -52.60
C GLU A 381 11.98 16.73 -53.28
N SER A 382 11.11 16.99 -54.25
CA SER A 382 11.02 18.29 -54.92
C SER A 382 10.53 19.42 -54.01
N SER A 383 9.87 19.06 -52.91
CA SER A 383 9.39 20.00 -51.88
C SER A 383 10.38 20.16 -50.72
N GLY A 384 11.55 19.50 -50.78
CA GLY A 384 12.58 19.55 -49.75
C GLY A 384 12.36 18.58 -48.59
N PHE A 385 11.49 17.59 -48.74
CA PHE A 385 11.11 16.61 -47.70
C PHE A 385 11.46 15.17 -48.11
N ASN A 386 11.43 14.26 -47.15
CA ASN A 386 11.66 12.83 -47.36
C ASN A 386 10.35 12.06 -47.56
N ASN A 387 10.37 11.03 -48.40
CA ASN A 387 9.24 10.11 -48.56
C ASN A 387 9.05 9.25 -47.29
N LEU A 388 7.79 8.98 -46.91
CA LEU A 388 7.48 8.00 -45.86
C LEU A 388 7.58 6.59 -46.44
N ILE A 389 8.47 5.77 -45.88
CA ILE A 389 8.84 4.47 -46.45
C ILE A 389 8.38 3.29 -45.58
N SER A 390 7.63 3.55 -44.52
CA SER A 390 7.06 2.52 -43.66
C SER A 390 5.56 2.73 -43.43
N ALA A 391 4.81 1.63 -43.36
CA ALA A 391 3.38 1.68 -43.07
C ALA A 391 3.11 2.34 -41.71
N HIS A 392 4.04 2.22 -40.76
CA HIS A 392 3.98 2.88 -39.46
C HIS A 392 4.07 4.40 -39.56
N GLU A 393 5.08 4.95 -40.26
CA GLU A 393 5.19 6.40 -40.48
C GLU A 393 3.98 6.94 -41.26
N CYS A 394 3.51 6.19 -42.25
CA CYS A 394 2.32 6.54 -43.03
C CYS A 394 1.05 6.58 -42.15
N SER A 395 0.86 5.58 -41.28
CA SER A 395 -0.25 5.54 -40.32
C SER A 395 -0.21 6.72 -39.34
N GLN A 396 0.98 7.11 -38.89
CA GLN A 396 1.14 8.24 -37.97
C GLN A 396 0.79 9.57 -38.66
N ALA A 397 1.29 9.77 -39.89
CA ALA A 397 1.03 10.97 -40.67
C ALA A 397 -0.46 11.12 -41.06
N GLY A 398 -1.10 10.03 -41.47
CA GLY A 398 -2.49 9.99 -41.94
C GLY A 398 -3.52 9.63 -40.86
N SER A 399 -3.23 9.84 -39.58
CA SER A 399 -4.04 9.36 -38.44
C SER A 399 -5.54 9.77 -38.46
N GLN A 400 -5.90 10.82 -39.18
CA GLN A 400 -7.31 11.24 -39.39
C GLN A 400 -8.05 10.47 -40.50
N LEU A 401 -7.34 9.65 -41.30
CA LEU A 401 -7.84 9.01 -42.53
C LEU A 401 -7.82 7.47 -42.50
N ALA A 402 -7.32 6.81 -41.45
CA ALA A 402 -6.97 5.38 -41.50
C ALA A 402 -7.69 4.48 -40.49
N ASN A 403 -8.45 3.49 -40.99
CA ASN A 403 -8.67 2.19 -40.33
C ASN A 403 -8.02 1.02 -41.12
N THR A 404 -7.43 1.26 -42.29
CA THR A 404 -6.72 0.24 -43.10
C THR A 404 -5.82 0.93 -44.11
N ILE A 405 -4.54 0.56 -44.18
CA ILE A 405 -3.58 1.01 -45.21
C ILE A 405 -3.58 -0.06 -46.29
N ASP A 406 -3.95 0.30 -47.52
CA ASP A 406 -3.89 -0.61 -48.67
C ASP A 406 -2.45 -0.56 -49.26
N GLU A 407 -1.73 -1.70 -49.28
CA GLU A 407 -0.32 -1.80 -49.71
C GLU A 407 -0.12 -1.96 -51.24
N ASP A 408 -1.17 -1.82 -52.05
CA ASP A 408 -1.10 -2.16 -53.48
C ASP A 408 -0.91 -0.96 -54.43
N GLY A 409 0.24 -0.97 -55.13
CA GLY A 409 0.39 -0.58 -56.54
C GLY A 409 0.20 0.89 -56.93
N PHE A 410 -0.08 1.80 -55.99
CA PHE A 410 -0.26 3.22 -56.30
C PHE A 410 1.08 3.93 -56.56
N VAL A 411 1.11 4.87 -57.50
CA VAL A 411 2.27 5.72 -57.80
C VAL A 411 1.87 7.17 -57.54
N PRO A 412 2.66 8.06 -56.88
CA PRO A 412 4.10 8.06 -56.48
C PRO A 412 4.63 7.04 -55.44
N LYS A 413 5.94 7.11 -55.12
CA LYS A 413 6.58 6.54 -53.93
C LYS A 413 6.16 7.34 -52.69
N GLY A 414 5.95 6.68 -51.56
CA GLY A 414 5.64 7.32 -50.27
C GLY A 414 4.24 6.98 -49.76
N CYS A 415 3.80 7.74 -48.75
CA CYS A 415 2.46 7.67 -48.17
C CYS A 415 1.52 8.63 -48.89
N ILE A 416 0.44 8.14 -49.50
CA ILE A 416 -0.38 8.87 -50.47
C ILE A 416 -1.85 8.80 -50.09
N VAL A 417 -2.59 9.89 -50.30
CA VAL A 417 -4.04 9.91 -50.21
C VAL A 417 -4.64 9.90 -51.62
N SER A 418 -5.54 8.94 -51.89
CA SER A 418 -6.33 8.92 -53.11
C SER A 418 -7.73 8.36 -52.83
N GLY A 419 -8.77 9.02 -53.34
CA GLY A 419 -10.15 8.63 -53.08
C GLY A 419 -10.54 8.60 -51.60
N GLY A 420 -9.89 9.42 -50.76
CA GLY A 420 -10.10 9.43 -49.30
C GLY A 420 -9.50 8.25 -48.54
N LYS A 421 -8.68 7.42 -49.19
CA LYS A 421 -7.95 6.30 -48.57
C LYS A 421 -6.44 6.57 -48.55
N LEU A 422 -5.76 5.95 -47.59
CA LEU A 422 -4.32 6.02 -47.42
C LEU A 422 -3.64 4.80 -48.05
N PHE A 423 -2.65 5.05 -48.89
CA PHE A 423 -1.84 4.04 -49.57
C PHE A 423 -0.37 4.25 -49.23
N ILE A 424 0.42 3.17 -49.21
CA ILE A 424 1.87 3.27 -49.15
C ILE A 424 2.50 2.55 -50.34
N ASN A 425 3.46 3.21 -50.99
CA ASN A 425 4.27 2.60 -52.05
C ASN A 425 5.76 2.80 -51.77
N ILE A 426 6.46 1.69 -51.55
CA ILE A 426 7.89 1.67 -51.25
C ILE A 426 8.77 1.44 -52.49
N ASN A 427 8.19 1.35 -53.68
CA ASN A 427 8.94 1.05 -54.90
C ASN A 427 9.71 2.28 -55.43
N ASP A 428 11.04 2.16 -55.47
CA ASP A 428 11.99 3.21 -55.89
C ASP A 428 11.90 3.62 -57.37
N ASN A 429 11.29 2.79 -58.23
CA ASN A 429 11.20 3.04 -59.67
C ASN A 429 9.96 3.87 -60.07
N SER A 430 9.25 4.44 -59.11
CA SER A 430 7.95 5.05 -59.34
C SER A 430 8.09 6.58 -59.48
N VAL A 431 7.86 7.09 -60.70
CA VAL A 431 8.30 8.44 -61.15
C VAL A 431 7.15 9.45 -61.29
N THR A 432 5.93 9.10 -60.89
CA THR A 432 4.73 9.93 -61.09
C THR A 432 4.51 10.88 -59.90
N GLN A 433 4.04 12.12 -60.14
CA GLN A 433 3.90 13.18 -59.14
C GLN A 433 2.50 13.22 -58.51
N VAL A 434 2.38 13.78 -57.31
CA VAL A 434 1.10 14.15 -56.69
C VAL A 434 0.37 15.14 -57.59
N GLY A 435 -0.94 14.94 -57.80
CA GLY A 435 -1.79 15.73 -58.70
C GLY A 435 -2.15 15.08 -60.04
N THR A 436 -1.57 13.91 -60.39
CA THR A 436 -2.02 13.12 -61.56
C THR A 436 -2.95 11.97 -61.20
N ASN A 437 -2.57 11.13 -60.23
CA ASN A 437 -3.36 9.99 -59.74
C ASN A 437 -3.52 9.94 -58.21
N ALA A 438 -2.89 10.89 -57.52
CA ALA A 438 -2.85 11.05 -56.06
C ALA A 438 -3.36 12.45 -55.71
N GLN A 439 -4.23 12.55 -54.70
CA GLN A 439 -4.80 13.82 -54.23
C GLN A 439 -3.79 14.60 -53.38
N SER A 440 -3.04 13.88 -52.55
CA SER A 440 -1.96 14.42 -51.72
C SER A 440 -0.96 13.32 -51.34
N ALA A 441 0.20 13.71 -50.83
CA ALA A 441 1.14 12.80 -50.19
C ALA A 441 1.63 13.36 -48.85
N TRP A 442 1.86 12.48 -47.89
CA TRP A 442 2.51 12.81 -46.63
C TRP A 442 4.01 12.61 -46.76
N CYS A 443 4.76 13.63 -46.35
CA CYS A 443 6.21 13.68 -46.40
C CYS A 443 6.76 13.91 -44.98
N LYS A 444 7.97 13.45 -44.71
CA LYS A 444 8.70 13.70 -43.47
C LYS A 444 9.65 14.88 -43.67
N GLU A 445 9.57 15.88 -42.80
CA GLU A 445 10.52 17.00 -42.80
C GLU A 445 11.97 16.55 -42.61
#